data_AF-A0A7X7K2Z4-F1
#
_entry.id   AF-A0A7X7K2Z4-F1
#
_cell.length_a   1.000
_cell.length_b   1.000
_cell.length_c   1.000
_cell.angle_alpha   90.00
_cell.angle_beta   90.00
_cell.angle_gamma   90.00
#
_symmetry.space_group_name_H-M   'P 1'
#
loop_
_entity.id
_entity.type
_entity.pdbx_description
1 polymer ?
#
loop_
_entity_poly.entity_id
_entity_poly.type
_entity_poly.pdbx_seq_one_letter_code
_entity_poly.pdbx_strand_id
1 'polypeptide(L)'
;MVLPRIETIASTRSYGRFSIGPLESGYGITLGNSLRRVLLSSLEGAAVTYVRVSGLAHEFAVVPHVKEDMIALILNLKQLRAQLHGEEDARLRLTVRGEGVITAADLECPPNVEIANPELYLLTADSEEADLDIELVLSNGRGYSPAEDRARTGSIGEIPVDAIFSPV
;
A
#
# COMPACT_ATOMS: atom_id res chain seq x y z
N MET A 1 25.91 -19.78 -31.48
CA MET A 1 24.72 -19.77 -30.60
C MET A 1 24.52 -18.33 -30.16
N VAL A 2 23.36 -17.71 -30.46
CA VAL A 2 23.09 -16.32 -30.08
C VAL A 2 22.53 -16.32 -28.66
N LEU A 3 23.16 -15.59 -27.75
CA LEU A 3 22.67 -15.45 -26.38
C LEU A 3 21.44 -14.53 -26.36
N PRO A 4 20.39 -14.86 -25.59
CA PRO A 4 19.24 -13.97 -25.40
C PRO A 4 19.70 -12.63 -24.81
N ARG A 5 19.11 -11.53 -25.31
CA ARG A 5 19.33 -10.17 -24.79
C ARG A 5 18.02 -9.62 -24.24
N ILE A 6 18.16 -8.74 -23.25
CA ILE A 6 17.05 -7.98 -22.69
C ILE A 6 17.15 -6.56 -23.24
N GLU A 7 16.08 -6.08 -23.86
CA GLU A 7 15.97 -4.72 -24.38
C GLU A 7 14.83 -4.00 -23.68
N THR A 8 15.10 -2.80 -23.17
CA THR A 8 14.06 -1.93 -22.61
C THR A 8 13.35 -1.22 -23.76
N ILE A 9 12.06 -1.54 -23.96
CA ILE A 9 11.22 -0.89 -24.98
C ILE A 9 10.70 0.45 -24.46
N ALA A 10 10.28 0.50 -23.19
CA ALA A 10 9.76 1.71 -22.55
C ALA A 10 9.99 1.64 -21.04
N SER A 11 10.25 2.80 -20.44
CA SER A 11 10.36 2.95 -18.98
C SER A 11 9.88 4.33 -18.57
N THR A 12 8.98 4.35 -17.60
CA THR A 12 8.51 5.54 -16.87
C THR A 12 8.61 5.26 -15.38
N ARG A 13 8.17 6.19 -14.53
CA ARG A 13 8.23 6.03 -13.06
C ARG A 13 7.43 4.81 -12.55
N SER A 14 6.31 4.45 -13.20
CA SER A 14 5.40 3.39 -12.75
C SER A 14 5.12 2.32 -13.82
N TYR A 15 5.81 2.36 -14.96
CA TYR A 15 5.62 1.41 -16.05
C TYR A 15 6.94 1.04 -16.71
N GLY A 16 7.16 -0.26 -16.94
CA GLY A 16 8.29 -0.80 -17.68
C GLY A 16 7.83 -1.82 -18.71
N ARG A 17 8.43 -1.77 -19.91
CA ARG A 17 8.21 -2.76 -20.97
C ARG A 17 9.55 -3.28 -21.46
N PHE A 18 9.73 -4.59 -21.41
CA PHE A 18 10.97 -5.28 -21.78
C PHE A 18 10.72 -6.30 -22.89
N SER A 19 11.68 -6.42 -23.80
CA SER A 19 11.76 -7.47 -24.81
C SER A 19 12.89 -8.43 -24.45
N ILE A 20 12.67 -9.74 -24.56
CA ILE A 20 13.72 -10.74 -24.34
C ILE A 20 13.80 -11.63 -25.57
N GLY A 21 14.96 -11.65 -26.23
CA GLY A 21 15.15 -12.48 -27.43
C GLY A 21 16.57 -12.47 -27.99
N PRO A 22 16.87 -13.37 -28.95
CA PRO A 22 16.01 -14.44 -29.43
C PRO A 22 15.90 -15.60 -28.40
N LEU A 23 14.76 -16.30 -28.39
CA LEU A 23 14.52 -17.47 -27.55
C LEU A 23 14.15 -18.67 -28.44
N GLU A 24 14.48 -19.88 -27.99
CA GLU A 24 14.00 -21.10 -28.62
C GLU A 24 12.47 -21.22 -28.48
N SER A 25 11.86 -21.96 -29.40
CA SER A 25 10.41 -22.20 -29.38
C SER A 25 9.98 -22.80 -28.04
N GLY A 26 8.93 -22.24 -27.44
CA GLY A 26 8.42 -22.64 -26.12
C GLY A 26 9.06 -21.94 -24.91
N TYR A 27 10.30 -21.45 -25.01
CA TYR A 27 11.00 -20.83 -23.87
C TYR A 27 10.36 -19.51 -23.41
N GLY A 28 9.70 -18.80 -24.33
CA GLY A 28 9.00 -17.55 -24.00
C GLY A 28 7.91 -17.74 -22.95
N ILE A 29 7.15 -18.84 -23.01
CA ILE A 29 6.08 -19.13 -22.02
C ILE A 29 6.70 -19.52 -20.67
N THR A 30 7.72 -20.37 -20.69
CA THR A 30 8.42 -20.81 -19.47
C THR A 30 9.02 -19.63 -18.71
N LEU A 31 9.75 -18.75 -19.41
CA LEU A 31 10.34 -17.54 -18.82
C LEU A 31 9.26 -16.53 -18.41
N GLY A 32 8.30 -16.25 -19.28
CA GLY A 32 7.27 -15.26 -19.03
C GLY A 32 6.42 -15.56 -17.79
N ASN A 33 5.97 -16.81 -17.64
CA ASN A 33 5.21 -17.23 -16.46
C ASN A 33 6.05 -17.21 -15.18
N SER A 34 7.31 -17.63 -15.26
CA SER A 34 8.22 -17.61 -14.11
C SER A 34 8.50 -16.18 -13.65
N LEU A 35 8.82 -15.27 -14.58
CA LEU A 35 9.05 -13.86 -14.29
C LEU A 35 7.80 -13.20 -13.72
N ARG A 36 6.62 -13.44 -14.30
CA ARG A 36 5.34 -12.92 -13.77
C ARG A 36 5.13 -13.32 -12.32
N ARG A 37 5.38 -14.59 -11.98
CA ARG A 37 5.22 -15.09 -10.60
C ARG A 37 6.23 -14.44 -9.65
N VAL A 38 7.49 -14.35 -10.04
CA VAL A 38 8.54 -13.72 -9.23
C VAL A 38 8.20 -12.26 -8.97
N LEU A 39 7.83 -11.51 -10.02
CA LEU A 39 7.45 -10.11 -9.92
C LEU A 39 6.28 -9.91 -8.95
N LEU A 40 5.20 -10.67 -9.08
CA LEU A 40 3.98 -10.49 -8.27
C LEU A 40 4.05 -11.02 -6.83
N SER A 41 5.00 -11.89 -6.50
CA SER A 41 4.97 -12.62 -5.21
C SER A 41 6.26 -12.66 -4.43
N SER A 42 7.41 -12.38 -5.07
CA SER A 42 8.72 -12.56 -4.45
C SER A 42 9.46 -11.25 -4.20
N LEU A 43 8.99 -10.15 -4.79
CA LEU A 43 9.50 -8.82 -4.50
C LEU A 43 9.06 -8.38 -3.12
N GLU A 44 9.99 -7.77 -2.41
CA GLU A 44 9.75 -7.16 -1.12
C GLU A 44 9.18 -5.75 -1.32
N GLY A 45 8.20 -5.41 -0.48
CA GLY A 45 7.62 -4.07 -0.44
C GLY A 45 6.90 -3.84 0.87
N ALA A 46 6.43 -2.61 1.06
CA ALA A 46 5.76 -2.18 2.27
C ALA A 46 4.28 -1.94 2.01
N ALA A 47 3.42 -2.33 2.95
CA ALA A 47 1.99 -2.13 2.86
C ALA A 47 1.39 -1.84 4.24
N VAL A 48 0.25 -1.14 4.25
CA VAL A 48 -0.53 -0.93 5.47
C VAL A 48 -1.12 -2.26 5.89
N THR A 49 -0.88 -2.68 7.14
CA THR A 49 -1.34 -3.95 7.71
C THR A 49 -2.47 -3.76 8.72
N TYR A 50 -2.46 -2.63 9.43
CA TYR A 50 -3.49 -2.26 10.39
C TYR A 50 -3.84 -0.77 10.26
N VAL A 51 -5.10 -0.46 10.56
CA VAL A 51 -5.63 0.89 10.66
C VAL A 51 -6.35 1.04 12.00
N ARG A 52 -6.09 2.12 12.71
CA ARG A 52 -6.80 2.47 13.94
C ARG A 52 -7.31 3.90 13.82
N VAL A 53 -8.59 4.10 14.08
CA VAL A 53 -9.22 5.43 14.09
C VAL A 53 -9.80 5.66 15.46
N SER A 54 -9.42 6.77 16.10
CA SER A 54 -9.88 7.09 17.45
C SER A 54 -11.40 7.13 17.53
N GLY A 55 -11.98 6.39 18.47
CA GLY A 55 -13.43 6.30 18.68
C GLY A 55 -14.17 5.31 17.77
N LEU A 56 -13.51 4.67 16.80
CA LEU A 56 -14.13 3.68 15.92
C LEU A 56 -13.58 2.27 16.20
N ALA A 57 -14.48 1.29 16.32
CA ALA A 57 -14.12 -0.07 16.75
C ALA A 57 -14.09 -1.11 15.61
N HIS A 58 -14.67 -0.81 14.44
CA HIS A 58 -14.81 -1.76 13.34
C HIS A 58 -14.88 -1.08 11.97
N GLU A 59 -14.60 -1.82 10.89
CA GLU A 59 -14.57 -1.27 9.52
C GLU A 59 -15.91 -0.79 8.98
N PHE A 60 -17.04 -1.17 9.58
CA PHE A 60 -18.39 -0.76 9.15
C PHE A 60 -18.86 0.55 9.78
N ALA A 61 -17.99 1.25 10.51
CA ALA A 61 -18.35 2.46 11.22
C ALA A 61 -18.36 3.67 10.29
N VAL A 62 -19.26 4.61 10.56
CA VAL A 62 -19.23 5.92 9.93
C VAL A 62 -18.16 6.76 10.62
N VAL A 63 -17.36 7.48 9.84
CA VAL A 63 -16.38 8.43 10.35
C VAL A 63 -17.08 9.78 10.53
N PRO A 64 -17.21 10.32 11.75
CA PRO A 64 -17.86 11.61 11.96
C PRO A 64 -17.12 12.72 11.19
N HIS A 65 -17.89 13.65 10.60
CA HIS A 65 -17.37 14.86 9.94
C HIS A 65 -16.43 14.59 8.76
N VAL A 66 -16.56 13.41 8.15
CA VAL A 66 -15.83 13.00 6.94
C VAL A 66 -16.81 12.41 5.94
N LYS A 67 -16.54 12.69 4.66
CA LYS A 67 -17.37 12.26 3.53
C LYS A 67 -17.29 10.74 3.28
N GLU A 68 -16.13 10.16 3.48
CA GLU A 68 -15.86 8.72 3.35
C GLU A 68 -16.28 7.93 4.60
N ASP A 69 -16.80 6.72 4.39
CA ASP A 69 -16.90 5.74 5.47
C ASP A 69 -15.55 5.02 5.70
N MET A 70 -15.49 4.20 6.75
CA MET A 70 -14.28 3.44 7.08
C MET A 70 -13.85 2.49 5.96
N ILE A 71 -14.79 1.92 5.20
CA ILE A 71 -14.46 1.01 4.08
C ILE A 71 -13.77 1.79 2.96
N ALA A 72 -14.33 2.94 2.56
CA ALA A 72 -13.75 3.81 1.55
C ALA A 72 -12.36 4.29 1.96
N LEU A 73 -12.18 4.68 3.24
CA LEU A 73 -10.87 5.02 3.79
C LEU A 73 -9.87 3.86 3.67
N ILE A 74 -10.25 2.64 4.08
CA ILE A 74 -9.40 1.45 3.96
C ILE A 74 -9.03 1.17 2.50
N LEU A 75 -9.97 1.31 1.55
CA LEU A 75 -9.72 1.12 0.13
C LEU A 75 -8.76 2.17 -0.45
N ASN A 76 -8.83 3.41 0.02
CA ASN A 76 -7.88 4.46 -0.35
C ASN A 76 -6.49 4.17 0.24
N LEU A 77 -6.41 3.78 1.52
CA LEU A 77 -5.16 3.44 2.19
C LEU A 77 -4.45 2.24 1.55
N LYS A 78 -5.18 1.26 1.02
CA LYS A 78 -4.61 0.14 0.25
C LYS A 78 -3.88 0.57 -1.03
N GLN A 79 -4.12 1.78 -1.53
CA GLN A 79 -3.44 2.35 -2.69
C GLN A 79 -2.18 3.14 -2.30
N LEU A 80 -1.88 3.28 -1.01
CA LEU A 80 -0.68 3.93 -0.52
C LEU A 80 0.55 3.15 -0.96
N ARG A 81 1.49 3.84 -1.61
CA ARG A 81 2.77 3.28 -2.02
C ARG A 81 3.83 3.88 -1.11
N ALA A 82 4.43 3.03 -0.28
CA ALA A 82 5.47 3.45 0.65
C ALA A 82 6.68 2.53 0.54
N GLN A 83 7.83 3.05 0.94
CA GLN A 83 9.05 2.29 1.18
C GLN A 83 9.37 2.35 2.66
N LEU A 84 9.60 1.19 3.27
CA LEU A 84 9.98 1.06 4.67
C LEU A 84 11.41 0.53 4.74
N HIS A 85 12.30 1.33 5.32
CA HIS A 85 13.69 0.96 5.55
C HIS A 85 13.83 0.27 6.92
N GLY A 86 14.31 -0.98 6.91
CA GLY A 86 14.50 -1.80 8.11
C GLY A 86 13.51 -2.96 8.19
N GLU A 87 13.64 -3.77 9.25
CA GLU A 87 12.82 -4.97 9.45
C GLU A 87 11.63 -4.73 10.39
N GLU A 88 11.65 -3.65 11.16
CA GLU A 88 10.59 -3.32 12.13
C GLU A 88 9.42 -2.61 11.47
N ASP A 89 8.21 -2.93 11.92
CA ASP A 89 6.99 -2.22 11.54
C ASP A 89 7.08 -0.74 11.92
N ALA A 90 6.58 0.12 11.05
CA ALA A 90 6.50 1.55 11.30
C ALA A 90 5.06 1.99 11.56
N ARG A 91 4.90 2.94 12.50
CA ARG A 91 3.61 3.59 12.75
C ARG A 91 3.59 4.95 12.07
N LEU A 92 2.59 5.18 11.23
CA LEU A 92 2.31 6.47 10.62
C LEU A 92 1.10 7.05 11.30
N ARG A 93 1.06 8.38 11.42
CA ARG A 93 -0.06 9.08 12.05
C ARG A 93 -0.66 10.11 11.10
N LEU A 94 -1.97 10.24 11.12
CA LEU A 94 -2.71 11.27 10.41
C LEU A 94 -3.63 11.96 11.39
N THR A 95 -3.41 13.25 11.60
CA THR A 95 -4.28 14.10 12.41
C THR A 95 -5.02 15.07 11.50
N VAL A 96 -6.34 14.96 11.46
CA VAL A 96 -7.21 15.81 10.63
C VAL A 96 -7.92 16.80 11.54
N ARG A 97 -7.81 18.09 11.23
CA ARG A 97 -8.47 19.18 11.96
C ARG A 97 -9.09 20.17 11.00
N GLY A 98 -10.38 20.44 11.18
CA GLY A 98 -11.15 21.33 10.32
C GLY A 98 -11.50 20.71 8.96
N GLU A 99 -12.14 21.51 8.10
CA GLU A 99 -12.56 21.06 6.78
C GLU A 99 -11.40 21.01 5.78
N GLY A 100 -11.42 20.02 4.88
CA GLY A 100 -10.39 19.92 3.84
C GLY A 100 -10.23 18.55 3.21
N VAL A 101 -9.56 18.54 2.07
CA VAL A 101 -9.12 17.32 1.40
C VAL A 101 -7.81 16.85 2.02
N ILE A 102 -7.77 15.58 2.41
CA ILE A 102 -6.63 14.96 3.06
C ILE A 102 -5.98 13.97 2.11
N THR A 103 -4.66 14.05 2.01
CA THR A 103 -3.82 13.28 1.10
C THR A 103 -2.76 12.50 1.86
N ALA A 104 -2.04 11.60 1.17
CA ALA A 104 -0.92 10.87 1.76
C ALA A 104 0.26 11.79 2.15
N ALA A 105 0.33 13.01 1.64
CA ALA A 105 1.30 14.02 2.06
C ALA A 105 1.08 14.48 3.51
N ASP A 106 -0.14 14.35 4.04
CA ASP A 106 -0.52 14.77 5.39
C ASP A 106 -0.17 13.72 6.46
N LEU A 107 0.40 12.58 6.06
CA LEU A 107 0.87 11.54 6.96
C LEU A 107 2.18 11.93 7.66
N GLU A 108 2.16 11.93 8.98
CA GLU A 108 3.35 12.00 9.82
C GLU A 108 4.06 10.63 9.76
N CYS A 109 5.20 10.62 9.07
CA CYS A 109 6.00 9.43 8.85
C CYS A 109 7.30 9.46 9.67
N PRO A 110 7.72 8.33 10.25
CA PRO A 110 9.05 8.23 10.85
C PRO A 110 10.15 8.30 9.78
N PRO A 111 11.41 8.60 10.15
CA PRO A 111 12.50 8.82 9.18
C PRO A 111 12.82 7.63 8.28
N ASN A 112 12.38 6.44 8.65
CA ASN A 112 12.59 5.20 7.89
C ASN A 112 11.45 4.88 6.91
N VAL A 113 10.47 5.78 6.75
CA VAL A 113 9.36 5.62 5.82
C VAL A 113 9.39 6.71 4.76
N GLU A 114 9.30 6.32 3.48
CA GLU A 114 9.17 7.22 2.35
C GLU A 114 7.85 6.96 1.61
N ILE A 115 7.02 7.99 1.46
CA ILE A 115 5.77 7.91 0.67
C ILE A 115 6.07 8.21 -0.80
N ALA A 116 5.77 7.26 -1.68
CA ALA A 116 6.07 7.37 -3.11
C ALA A 116 4.99 8.12 -3.92
N ASN A 117 3.75 8.14 -3.42
CA ASN A 117 2.59 8.82 -4.03
C ASN A 117 1.90 9.79 -3.04
N PRO A 118 2.57 10.89 -2.64
CA PRO A 118 2.02 11.85 -1.67
C PRO A 118 0.70 12.49 -2.12
N GLU A 119 0.43 12.55 -3.41
CA GLU A 119 -0.81 13.08 -4.00
C GLU A 119 -2.04 12.18 -3.81
N LEU A 120 -1.86 10.97 -3.27
CA LEU A 120 -2.94 10.01 -3.08
C LEU A 120 -4.02 10.60 -2.15
N TYR A 121 -5.24 10.68 -2.66
CA TYR A 121 -6.42 11.03 -1.89
C TYR A 121 -6.71 9.98 -0.81
N LEU A 122 -6.88 10.42 0.44
CA LEU A 122 -7.25 9.53 1.54
C LEU A 122 -8.72 9.72 1.94
N LEU A 123 -9.12 10.95 2.24
CA LEU A 123 -10.47 11.32 2.66
C LEU A 123 -10.71 12.82 2.52
N THR A 124 -11.96 13.26 2.70
CA THR A 124 -12.35 14.67 2.84
C THR A 124 -13.07 14.89 4.17
N ALA A 125 -12.55 15.78 5.00
CA ALA A 125 -13.27 16.34 6.14
C ALA A 125 -14.27 17.38 5.64
N ASP A 126 -15.55 17.21 5.97
CA ASP A 126 -16.66 18.02 5.45
C ASP A 126 -17.20 19.05 6.45
N SER A 127 -16.56 19.18 7.62
CA SER A 127 -16.93 20.13 8.67
C SER A 127 -15.69 20.68 9.39
N GLU A 128 -15.76 21.94 9.81
CA GLU A 128 -14.80 22.61 10.71
C GLU A 128 -14.68 21.90 12.07
N GLU A 129 -15.67 21.09 12.45
CA GLU A 129 -15.67 20.30 13.67
C GLU A 129 -14.91 18.96 13.55
N ALA A 130 -14.37 18.65 12.36
CA ALA A 130 -13.60 17.43 12.17
C ALA A 130 -12.35 17.42 13.06
N ASP A 131 -12.24 16.42 13.92
CA ASP A 131 -11.06 16.11 14.74
C ASP A 131 -10.86 14.59 14.71
N LEU A 132 -9.98 14.12 13.84
CA LEU A 132 -9.69 12.70 13.67
C LEU A 132 -8.23 12.42 13.94
N ASP A 133 -8.01 11.30 14.62
CA ASP A 133 -6.69 10.74 14.87
C ASP A 133 -6.66 9.32 14.34
N ILE A 134 -5.89 9.14 13.27
CA ILE A 134 -5.75 7.88 12.54
C ILE A 134 -4.30 7.41 12.67
N GLU A 135 -4.11 6.17 13.08
CA GLU A 135 -2.81 5.50 13.13
C GLU A 135 -2.81 4.34 12.12
N LEU A 136 -1.74 4.25 11.33
CA LEU A 136 -1.51 3.19 10.37
C LEU A 136 -0.28 2.40 10.80
N VAL A 137 -0.34 1.08 10.68
CA VAL A 137 0.84 0.22 10.80
C VAL A 137 1.29 -0.15 9.39
N LEU A 138 2.52 0.19 9.06
CA LEU A 138 3.19 -0.17 7.81
C LEU A 138 4.20 -1.28 8.10
N SER A 139 4.08 -2.39 7.36
CA SER A 139 4.95 -3.55 7.52
C SER A 139 5.64 -3.89 6.20
N ASN A 140 6.81 -4.52 6.28
CA ASN A 140 7.47 -5.14 5.13
C ASN A 140 6.94 -6.56 4.91
N GLY A 141 6.84 -6.97 3.65
CA GLY A 141 6.35 -8.28 3.28
C GLY A 141 6.53 -8.59 1.80
N ARG A 142 5.89 -9.66 1.33
CA ARG A 142 5.96 -10.11 -0.07
C ARG A 142 4.58 -10.52 -0.57
N GLY A 143 4.30 -10.20 -1.83
CA GLY A 143 3.06 -10.58 -2.50
C GLY A 143 1.83 -9.96 -1.84
N TYR A 144 0.89 -10.81 -1.44
CA TYR A 144 -0.39 -10.43 -0.85
C TYR A 144 -0.64 -11.22 0.43
N SER A 145 -1.14 -10.56 1.47
CA SER A 145 -1.58 -11.22 2.68
C SER A 145 -2.96 -10.69 3.13
N PRO A 146 -3.98 -11.57 3.21
CA PRO A 146 -5.32 -11.16 3.62
C PRO A 146 -5.37 -10.70 5.08
N ALA A 147 -6.36 -9.88 5.41
CA ALA A 147 -6.58 -9.38 6.77
C ALA A 147 -6.83 -10.51 7.79
N GLU A 148 -7.48 -11.59 7.37
CA GLU A 148 -7.85 -12.74 8.22
C GLU A 148 -6.63 -13.42 8.87
N ASP A 149 -5.49 -13.45 8.17
CA ASP A 149 -4.23 -14.02 8.68
C ASP A 149 -3.70 -13.23 9.89
N ARG A 150 -4.11 -11.97 10.03
CA ARG A 150 -3.68 -11.00 11.06
C ARG A 150 -4.72 -10.69 12.12
N ALA A 151 -5.93 -11.26 12.00
CA ALA A 151 -7.08 -10.87 12.83
C ALA A 151 -6.92 -11.16 14.33
N ARG A 152 -5.95 -11.99 14.72
CA ARG A 152 -5.71 -12.39 16.13
C ARG A 152 -4.48 -11.73 16.77
N THR A 153 -3.70 -10.97 16.01
CA THR A 153 -2.42 -10.41 16.46
C THR A 153 -2.46 -8.90 16.71
N GLY A 154 -3.54 -8.23 16.30
CA GLY A 154 -3.72 -6.79 16.51
C GLY A 154 -4.04 -6.41 17.96
N SER A 155 -3.67 -5.19 18.32
CA SER A 155 -4.07 -4.57 19.59
C SER A 155 -5.55 -4.19 19.56
N ILE A 156 -6.12 -3.89 20.74
CA ILE A 156 -7.52 -3.45 20.84
C ILE A 156 -7.70 -2.15 20.02
N GLY A 157 -8.67 -2.18 19.09
CA GLY A 157 -8.99 -1.04 18.22
C GLY A 157 -8.19 -0.99 16.91
N GLU A 158 -7.25 -1.90 16.69
CA GLU A 158 -6.60 -2.06 15.39
C GLU A 158 -7.47 -2.93 14.47
N ILE A 159 -7.82 -2.38 13.31
CA ILE A 159 -8.59 -3.05 12.28
C ILE A 159 -7.58 -3.62 11.28
N PRO A 160 -7.48 -4.95 11.12
CA PRO A 160 -6.60 -5.55 10.12
C PRO A 160 -7.12 -5.25 8.72
N VAL A 161 -6.22 -4.93 7.79
CA VAL A 161 -6.57 -4.68 6.38
C VAL A 161 -5.75 -5.60 5.48
N ASP A 162 -6.25 -5.93 4.30
CA ASP A 162 -5.47 -6.72 3.34
C ASP A 162 -4.22 -5.96 2.90
N ALA A 163 -3.06 -6.63 2.99
CA ALA A 163 -1.77 -6.04 2.72
C ALA A 163 -1.28 -6.46 1.33
N ILE A 164 -1.09 -5.47 0.45
CA ILE A 164 -0.55 -5.65 -0.90
C ILE A 164 0.91 -5.21 -0.89
N PHE A 165 1.81 -6.12 -0.53
CA PHE A 165 3.24 -5.85 -0.45
C PHE A 165 3.92 -5.80 -1.81
N SER A 166 3.34 -6.45 -2.83
CA SER A 166 3.90 -6.45 -4.19
C SER A 166 4.01 -5.00 -4.71
N PRO A 167 5.22 -4.53 -5.09
CA PRO A 167 5.40 -3.20 -5.66
C PRO A 167 4.92 -3.09 -7.12
N VAL A 168 4.56 -4.22 -7.73
CA VAL A 168 4.10 -4.37 -9.12
C VAL A 168 2.68 -4.89 -9.20
#